data_AF-A0A7W1V9N2-F1
#
_entry.id   AF-A0A7W1V9N2-F1
#
_cell.length_a   1.000
_cell.length_b   1.000
_cell.length_c   1.000
_cell.angle_alpha   90.00
_cell.angle_beta   90.00
_cell.angle_gamma   90.00
#
_symmetry.space_group_name_H-M   'P 1'
#
loop_
_entity.id
_entity.type
_entity.pdbx_description
1 polymer ?
#
loop_
_entity_poly.entity_id
_entity_poly.type
_entity_poly.pdbx_seq_one_letter_code
_entity_poly.pdbx_strand_id
1 'polypeptide(L)'
;MNSKMQAVKLVTVLVAFFAVIIFPINSYATHSWSGYHWARTANPFTLTVVDSNTADWQSYFNTSNADWNSSSVLNLSAVPGDESSNARKRCVMITGKIHSCNASYGSNGWLGLASINITGGVHITQGSSKMNDTYFSTSTYNNPNERLHVMCQEIGHTFGLDHQSTDGSSQNSCMDYFSNTGANATSTASTHPNSHDYAELVDIYTHLDSTTTIGFAAFSSSASEVTDDPNSWGRLTSQSANGRGSTYEREHFDGSKTATHVFWTREVAENCPGCDHRYQ
;
A
#
# COMPACT_ATOMS: atom_id res chain seq x y z
N MET A 1 91.68 -16.30 6.69
CA MET A 1 90.59 -16.87 7.51
C MET A 1 90.01 -15.74 8.36
N ASN A 2 88.81 -15.26 7.99
CA ASN A 2 87.94 -14.27 8.69
C ASN A 2 86.61 -14.28 7.89
N SER A 3 85.58 -15.01 8.31
CA SER A 3 84.48 -14.61 9.21
C SER A 3 83.43 -13.66 8.59
N LYS A 4 82.28 -14.27 8.26
CA LYS A 4 80.87 -13.83 8.46
C LYS A 4 80.44 -12.43 8.03
N MET A 5 79.45 -12.35 7.13
CA MET A 5 78.02 -12.16 7.50
C MET A 5 77.18 -12.02 6.22
N GLN A 6 76.26 -12.96 5.97
CA GLN A 6 75.21 -12.79 4.98
C GLN A 6 74.13 -11.88 5.58
N ALA A 7 73.85 -10.75 4.92
CA ALA A 7 72.76 -9.86 5.30
C ALA A 7 71.42 -10.49 4.92
N VAL A 8 70.69 -10.99 5.92
CA VAL A 8 69.27 -11.32 5.79
C VAL A 8 68.50 -10.01 5.64
N LYS A 9 68.00 -9.73 4.43
CA LYS A 9 67.04 -8.65 4.22
C LYS A 9 65.68 -9.12 4.76
N LEU A 10 65.31 -8.62 5.94
CA LEU A 10 63.96 -8.73 6.47
C LEU A 10 63.01 -8.04 5.48
N VAL A 11 62.13 -8.81 4.83
CA VAL A 11 60.98 -8.26 4.12
C VAL A 11 59.84 -8.18 5.12
N THR A 12 59.64 -6.99 5.69
CA THR A 12 58.48 -6.70 6.53
C THR A 12 57.25 -6.54 5.62
N VAL A 13 56.40 -7.55 5.56
CA VAL A 13 55.08 -7.45 4.90
C VAL A 13 54.15 -6.65 5.81
N LEU A 14 53.93 -5.38 5.48
CA LEU A 14 52.88 -4.55 6.08
C LEU A 14 51.53 -5.00 5.54
N VAL A 15 50.77 -5.76 6.34
CA VAL A 15 49.36 -6.06 6.08
C VAL A 15 48.57 -4.79 6.41
N ALA A 16 48.14 -4.05 5.39
CA ALA A 16 47.22 -2.93 5.55
C ALA A 16 45.81 -3.48 5.88
N PHE A 17 45.40 -3.34 7.14
CA PHE A 17 44.02 -3.57 7.57
C PHE A 17 43.14 -2.43 7.02
N PHE A 18 42.44 -2.68 5.91
CA PHE A 18 41.34 -1.80 5.49
C PHE A 18 40.16 -2.04 6.45
N ALA A 19 39.97 -1.13 7.40
CA ALA A 19 38.72 -1.06 8.16
C ALA A 19 37.61 -0.58 7.22
N VAL A 20 36.73 -1.49 6.79
CA VAL A 20 35.48 -1.13 6.12
C VAL A 20 34.61 -0.44 7.17
N ILE A 21 34.52 0.89 7.11
CA ILE A 21 33.55 1.66 7.89
C ILE A 21 32.19 1.39 7.25
N ILE A 22 31.45 0.44 7.83
CA ILE A 22 30.04 0.22 7.49
C ILE A 22 29.26 1.37 8.14
N PHE A 23 29.01 2.43 7.38
CA PHE A 23 28.00 3.40 7.77
C PHE A 23 26.63 2.72 7.70
N PRO A 24 25.77 2.81 8.72
CA PRO A 24 24.39 2.41 8.57
C PRO A 24 23.78 3.30 7.48
N ILE A 25 23.49 2.72 6.32
CA ILE A 25 22.56 3.31 5.38
C ILE A 25 21.21 3.30 6.10
N ASN A 26 20.81 4.45 6.65
CA ASN A 26 19.42 4.64 7.02
C ASN A 26 18.63 4.48 5.73
N SER A 27 17.93 3.35 5.60
CA SER A 27 16.85 3.24 4.63
C SER A 27 15.81 4.24 5.11
N TYR A 28 15.78 5.41 4.48
CA TYR A 28 14.72 6.36 4.73
C TYR A 28 13.44 5.68 4.28
N ALA A 29 12.45 5.67 5.15
CA ALA A 29 11.09 5.43 4.72
C ALA A 29 10.73 6.61 3.80
N THR A 30 10.44 6.32 2.53
CA THR A 30 10.16 7.32 1.48
C THR A 30 8.89 7.02 0.70
N HIS A 31 8.03 6.14 1.21
CA HIS A 31 6.78 5.75 0.58
C HIS A 31 5.56 6.21 1.40
N SER A 32 5.61 7.41 2.00
CA SER A 32 4.40 8.08 2.48
C SER A 32 3.58 8.62 1.30
N TRP A 33 2.28 8.36 1.30
CA TRP A 33 1.34 8.93 0.34
C TRP A 33 1.07 10.39 0.66
N SER A 34 1.94 11.27 0.17
CA SER A 34 1.83 12.73 0.32
C SER A 34 1.63 13.22 1.76
N GLY A 35 2.09 12.47 2.77
CA GLY A 35 1.93 12.78 4.19
C GLY A 35 0.53 12.52 4.75
N TYR A 36 -0.36 11.87 4.00
CA TYR A 36 -1.70 11.53 4.47
C TYR A 36 -1.63 10.54 5.63
N HIS A 37 -2.36 10.80 6.71
CA HIS A 37 -2.38 9.93 7.89
C HIS A 37 -3.65 10.11 8.72
N TRP A 38 -4.03 9.08 9.47
CA TRP A 38 -5.11 9.20 10.45
C TRP A 38 -4.68 10.09 11.62
N ALA A 39 -5.46 11.13 11.93
CA ALA A 39 -5.15 11.98 13.08
C ALA A 39 -5.30 11.14 14.36
N ARG A 40 -4.30 11.17 15.22
CA ARG A 40 -4.24 10.31 16.42
C ARG A 40 -3.71 11.05 17.64
N THR A 41 -4.29 10.75 18.80
CA THR A 41 -3.89 11.32 20.09
C THR A 41 -3.17 10.31 21.00
N ALA A 42 -2.89 9.10 20.50
CA ALA A 42 -2.26 8.03 21.25
C ALA A 42 -1.34 7.17 20.35
N ASN A 43 -0.42 6.45 20.98
CA ASN A 43 0.49 5.50 20.33
C ASN A 43 0.65 4.22 21.19
N PRO A 44 0.37 3.02 20.67
CA PRO A 44 -0.28 2.77 19.38
C PRO A 44 -1.72 3.29 19.37
N PHE A 45 -2.26 3.52 18.18
CA PHE A 45 -3.69 3.78 17.97
C PHE A 45 -4.34 2.58 17.31
N THR A 46 -5.66 2.44 17.44
CA THR A 46 -6.41 1.32 16.88
C THR A 46 -7.35 1.78 15.78
N LEU A 47 -7.16 1.29 14.56
CA LEU A 47 -8.11 1.47 13.46
C LEU A 47 -9.05 0.29 13.35
N THR A 48 -10.34 0.58 13.08
CA THR A 48 -11.30 -0.47 12.75
C THR A 48 -11.32 -0.71 11.25
N VAL A 49 -11.20 -1.98 10.86
CA VAL A 49 -11.39 -2.44 9.48
C VAL A 49 -12.72 -3.19 9.43
N VAL A 50 -13.69 -2.66 8.69
CA VAL A 50 -14.97 -3.30 8.44
C VAL A 50 -14.78 -4.28 7.27
N ASP A 51 -14.92 -5.57 7.57
CA ASP A 51 -14.75 -6.66 6.63
C ASP A 51 -16.08 -7.03 5.99
N SER A 52 -16.29 -6.57 4.77
CA SER A 52 -17.43 -6.94 3.92
C SER A 52 -16.99 -7.86 2.80
N ASN A 53 -15.86 -8.56 2.92
CA ASN A 53 -15.41 -9.48 1.89
C ASN A 53 -16.22 -10.79 1.92
N THR A 54 -16.27 -11.50 0.78
CA THR A 54 -16.88 -12.83 0.70
C THR A 54 -15.94 -13.89 1.28
N ALA A 55 -16.51 -15.05 1.61
CA ALA A 55 -15.79 -16.15 2.23
C ALA A 55 -14.54 -16.63 1.47
N ASP A 56 -14.50 -16.54 0.13
CA ASP A 56 -13.33 -16.90 -0.68
C ASP A 56 -12.18 -15.89 -0.58
N TRP A 57 -12.43 -14.71 -0.01
CA TRP A 57 -11.42 -13.69 0.28
C TRP A 57 -10.94 -13.68 1.73
N GLN A 58 -11.65 -14.35 2.64
CA GLN A 58 -11.41 -14.26 4.08
C GLN A 58 -9.99 -14.64 4.50
N SER A 59 -9.38 -15.66 3.86
CA SER A 59 -8.01 -16.04 4.18
C SER A 59 -7.02 -14.92 3.86
N TYR A 60 -7.20 -14.22 2.74
CA TYR A 60 -6.32 -13.13 2.32
C TYR A 60 -6.53 -11.89 3.18
N PHE A 61 -7.78 -11.56 3.51
CA PHE A 61 -8.10 -10.48 4.44
C PHE A 61 -7.49 -10.72 5.82
N ASN A 62 -7.68 -11.91 6.38
CA ASN A 62 -7.16 -12.25 7.71
C ASN A 62 -5.63 -12.21 7.75
N THR A 63 -4.95 -12.74 6.72
CA THR A 63 -3.49 -12.66 6.62
C THR A 63 -3.03 -11.21 6.52
N SER A 64 -3.60 -10.42 5.60
CA SER A 64 -3.22 -9.00 5.45
C SER A 64 -3.46 -8.20 6.73
N ASN A 65 -4.60 -8.40 7.40
CA ASN A 65 -4.90 -7.73 8.66
C ASN A 65 -3.91 -8.14 9.75
N ALA A 66 -3.55 -9.42 9.84
CA ALA A 66 -2.56 -9.90 10.81
C ALA A 66 -1.16 -9.34 10.53
N ASP A 67 -0.75 -9.29 9.27
CA ASP A 67 0.53 -8.73 8.85
C ASP A 67 0.61 -7.26 9.27
N TRP A 68 -0.32 -6.43 8.82
CA TRP A 68 -0.32 -5.00 9.16
C TRP A 68 -0.46 -4.71 10.67
N ASN A 69 -1.18 -5.58 11.41
CA ASN A 69 -1.31 -5.50 12.87
C ASN A 69 -0.02 -5.89 13.64
N SER A 70 1.07 -6.19 12.94
CA SER A 70 2.40 -6.37 13.52
C SER A 70 3.16 -5.04 13.70
N SER A 71 2.58 -3.92 13.24
CA SER A 71 3.13 -2.58 13.43
C SER A 71 3.23 -2.21 14.92
N SER A 72 4.27 -1.45 15.28
CA SER A 72 4.44 -0.94 16.65
C SER A 72 3.61 0.32 16.96
N VAL A 73 3.06 0.97 15.93
CA VAL A 73 2.33 2.25 16.06
C VAL A 73 0.85 2.14 15.70
N LEU A 74 0.45 1.09 14.98
CA LEU A 74 -0.89 0.87 14.48
C LEU A 74 -1.38 -0.52 14.89
N ASN A 75 -2.52 -0.56 15.59
CA ASN A 75 -3.30 -1.78 15.80
C ASN A 75 -4.50 -1.79 14.85
N LEU A 76 -4.89 -2.98 14.39
CA LEU A 76 -6.09 -3.21 13.61
C LEU A 76 -7.12 -4.02 14.40
N SER A 77 -8.36 -3.55 14.37
CA SER A 77 -9.53 -4.26 14.88
C SER A 77 -10.47 -4.56 13.71
N ALA A 78 -10.44 -5.80 13.23
CA ALA A 78 -11.38 -6.26 12.22
C ALA A 78 -12.77 -6.50 12.84
N VAL A 79 -13.82 -6.04 12.17
CA VAL A 79 -15.22 -6.29 12.54
C VAL A 79 -16.02 -6.70 11.31
N PRO A 80 -17.03 -7.58 11.45
CA PRO A 80 -17.84 -7.98 10.31
C PRO A 80 -18.66 -6.80 9.77
N GLY A 81 -18.73 -6.70 8.44
CA GLY A 81 -19.54 -5.76 7.68
C GLY A 81 -20.78 -6.40 7.05
N ASP A 82 -21.51 -5.61 6.25
CA ASP A 82 -22.62 -6.12 5.43
C ASP A 82 -22.07 -6.80 4.17
N GLU A 83 -22.27 -8.11 4.05
CA GLU A 83 -21.89 -8.91 2.89
C GLU A 83 -23.02 -9.03 1.84
N SER A 84 -23.99 -8.11 1.81
CA SER A 84 -24.92 -8.04 0.70
C SER A 84 -24.20 -7.58 -0.57
N SER A 85 -24.62 -8.08 -1.74
CA SER A 85 -24.02 -7.66 -3.02
C SER A 85 -24.05 -6.13 -3.22
N ASN A 86 -25.10 -5.47 -2.72
CA ASN A 86 -25.23 -4.01 -2.80
C ASN A 86 -24.27 -3.28 -1.87
N ALA A 87 -24.02 -3.80 -0.66
CA ALA A 87 -23.05 -3.22 0.26
C ALA A 87 -21.64 -3.33 -0.30
N ARG A 88 -21.24 -4.53 -0.77
CA ARG A 88 -19.93 -4.75 -1.35
C ARG A 88 -19.68 -3.95 -2.62
N LYS A 89 -20.64 -3.92 -3.56
CA LYS A 89 -20.50 -3.15 -4.81
C LYS A 89 -20.34 -1.65 -4.57
N ARG A 90 -21.00 -1.09 -3.55
CA ARG A 90 -20.80 0.33 -3.23
C ARG A 90 -19.53 0.54 -2.42
N CYS A 91 -19.25 -0.36 -1.47
CA CYS A 91 -18.16 -0.30 -0.50
C CYS A 91 -17.97 1.13 0.05
N VAL A 92 -19.08 1.70 0.54
CA VAL A 92 -19.13 3.09 0.98
C VAL A 92 -18.14 3.30 2.12
N MET A 93 -17.30 4.34 2.02
CA MET A 93 -16.39 4.72 3.09
C MET A 93 -17.14 4.99 4.40
N ILE A 94 -16.56 4.58 5.52
CA ILE A 94 -17.17 4.72 6.84
C ILE A 94 -16.30 5.65 7.66
N THR A 95 -16.88 6.77 8.14
CA THR A 95 -16.16 7.76 8.95
C THR A 95 -15.50 7.09 10.16
N GLY A 96 -14.22 7.40 10.35
CA GLY A 96 -13.38 6.86 11.40
C GLY A 96 -12.88 5.43 11.18
N LYS A 97 -13.12 4.83 10.01
CA LYS A 97 -12.85 3.41 9.73
C LYS A 97 -12.35 3.17 8.30
N ILE A 98 -11.88 1.96 8.09
CA ILE A 98 -11.59 1.39 6.77
C ILE A 98 -12.72 0.43 6.42
N HIS A 99 -13.16 0.41 5.17
CA HIS A 99 -14.13 -0.57 4.66
C HIS A 99 -13.47 -1.38 3.54
N SER A 100 -13.31 -2.69 3.76
CA SER A 100 -12.71 -3.61 2.80
C SER A 100 -13.79 -4.48 2.16
N CYS A 101 -13.84 -4.52 0.83
CA CYS A 101 -14.86 -5.27 0.10
C CYS A 101 -14.35 -5.86 -1.22
N ASN A 102 -14.84 -7.04 -1.60
CA ASN A 102 -14.72 -7.55 -2.96
C ASN A 102 -16.07 -7.61 -3.67
N ALA A 103 -16.07 -7.30 -4.96
CA ALA A 103 -17.23 -7.51 -5.82
C ALA A 103 -16.79 -7.60 -7.29
N SER A 104 -17.71 -8.03 -8.15
CA SER A 104 -17.56 -7.84 -9.59
C SER A 104 -17.84 -6.38 -9.95
N TYR A 105 -16.78 -5.57 -10.04
CA TYR A 105 -16.86 -4.13 -10.38
C TYR A 105 -16.80 -3.88 -11.89
N GLY A 106 -16.76 -4.93 -12.70
CA GLY A 106 -16.74 -4.86 -14.16
C GLY A 106 -15.33 -4.89 -14.74
N SER A 107 -15.27 -4.99 -16.07
CA SER A 107 -14.03 -5.02 -16.84
C SER A 107 -13.50 -3.60 -17.06
N ASN A 108 -13.06 -2.97 -15.99
CA ASN A 108 -12.68 -1.56 -15.88
C ASN A 108 -11.16 -1.32 -15.86
N GLY A 109 -10.37 -2.38 -15.97
CA GLY A 109 -8.92 -2.34 -16.07
C GLY A 109 -8.17 -2.51 -14.77
N TRP A 110 -8.82 -2.53 -13.60
CA TRP A 110 -8.13 -2.55 -12.31
C TRP A 110 -8.42 -3.79 -11.46
N LEU A 111 -7.40 -4.22 -10.72
CA LEU A 111 -7.41 -5.35 -9.78
C LEU A 111 -7.77 -4.90 -8.37
N GLY A 112 -7.17 -3.79 -7.93
CA GLY A 112 -7.36 -3.16 -6.63
C GLY A 112 -7.69 -1.67 -6.76
N LEU A 113 -8.50 -1.16 -5.84
CA LEU A 113 -8.80 0.26 -5.71
C LEU A 113 -8.87 0.64 -4.23
N ALA A 114 -7.91 1.44 -3.79
CA ALA A 114 -7.91 2.07 -2.48
C ALA A 114 -8.31 3.54 -2.61
N SER A 115 -9.06 4.04 -1.65
CA SER A 115 -9.39 5.46 -1.59
C SER A 115 -9.42 5.93 -0.15
N ILE A 116 -9.03 7.19 0.06
CA ILE A 116 -9.03 7.86 1.36
C ILE A 116 -9.66 9.24 1.22
N ASN A 117 -10.51 9.61 2.18
CA ASN A 117 -10.97 10.99 2.32
C ASN A 117 -10.09 11.73 3.33
N ILE A 118 -9.72 12.95 2.98
CA ILE A 118 -8.71 13.76 3.65
C ILE A 118 -9.32 15.12 3.99
N THR A 119 -9.06 15.59 5.21
CA THR A 119 -9.42 16.93 5.69
C THR A 119 -8.21 17.60 6.30
N GLY A 120 -8.25 18.93 6.48
CA GLY A 120 -7.12 19.67 7.06
C GLY A 120 -5.82 19.59 6.26
N GLY A 121 -5.90 19.18 4.98
CA GLY A 121 -4.76 18.97 4.08
C GLY A 121 -4.10 17.59 4.17
N VAL A 122 -4.14 16.93 5.33
CA VAL A 122 -3.39 15.66 5.56
C VAL A 122 -4.13 14.58 6.35
N HIS A 123 -5.22 14.90 7.04
CA HIS A 123 -5.85 13.95 7.97
C HIS A 123 -6.88 13.08 7.29
N ILE A 124 -6.61 11.77 7.25
CA ILE A 124 -7.53 10.74 6.78
C ILE A 124 -8.72 10.67 7.74
N THR A 125 -9.92 10.73 7.20
CA THR A 125 -11.18 10.62 7.96
C THR A 125 -11.89 9.29 7.72
N GLN A 126 -11.63 8.64 6.59
CA GLN A 126 -12.24 7.38 6.16
C GLN A 126 -11.48 6.79 4.97
N GLY A 127 -11.48 5.47 4.85
CA GLY A 127 -10.87 4.76 3.73
C GLY A 127 -11.69 3.58 3.24
N SER A 128 -11.48 3.21 1.98
CA SER A 128 -12.03 1.99 1.38
C SER A 128 -10.95 1.24 0.61
N SER A 129 -11.01 -0.09 0.64
CA SER A 129 -10.15 -1.00 -0.13
C SER A 129 -11.05 -1.97 -0.91
N LYS A 130 -10.90 -2.02 -2.23
CA LYS A 130 -11.76 -2.80 -3.12
C LYS A 130 -10.96 -3.79 -3.96
N MET A 131 -11.39 -5.06 -3.97
CA MET A 131 -10.81 -6.12 -4.81
C MET A 131 -11.77 -6.52 -5.93
N ASN A 132 -11.31 -6.54 -7.18
CA ASN A 132 -12.19 -6.74 -8.34
C ASN A 132 -12.34 -8.21 -8.76
N ASP A 133 -13.45 -8.83 -8.36
CA ASP A 133 -13.78 -10.20 -8.74
C ASP A 133 -14.00 -10.39 -10.23
N THR A 134 -14.27 -9.32 -11.00
CA THR A 134 -14.35 -9.45 -12.46
C THR A 134 -13.00 -9.93 -13.02
N TYR A 135 -11.88 -9.51 -12.44
CA TYR A 135 -10.55 -10.00 -12.81
C TYR A 135 -10.15 -11.24 -12.01
N PHE A 136 -10.43 -11.27 -10.70
CA PHE A 136 -10.12 -12.42 -9.83
C PHE A 136 -11.02 -13.65 -10.05
N SER A 137 -11.88 -13.64 -11.07
CA SER A 137 -12.57 -14.82 -11.63
C SER A 137 -11.93 -15.38 -12.91
N THR A 138 -10.90 -14.70 -13.44
CA THR A 138 -10.16 -15.15 -14.64
C THR A 138 -8.95 -16.01 -14.25
N SER A 139 -8.49 -16.88 -15.15
CA SER A 139 -7.32 -17.74 -14.88
C SER A 139 -6.00 -16.97 -14.69
N THR A 140 -5.89 -15.76 -15.25
CA THR A 140 -4.67 -14.94 -15.14
C THR A 140 -4.45 -14.44 -13.72
N TYR A 141 -5.51 -13.94 -13.07
CA TYR A 141 -5.42 -13.24 -11.78
C TYR A 141 -5.93 -14.09 -10.61
N ASN A 142 -6.76 -15.10 -10.85
CA ASN A 142 -7.31 -15.94 -9.79
C ASN A 142 -6.29 -16.95 -9.27
N ASN A 143 -5.31 -16.46 -8.52
CA ASN A 143 -4.35 -17.27 -7.79
C ASN A 143 -4.12 -16.69 -6.38
N PRO A 144 -3.64 -17.51 -5.41
CA PRO A 144 -3.51 -17.07 -4.03
C PRO A 144 -2.57 -15.89 -3.81
N ASN A 145 -1.47 -15.82 -4.58
CA ASN A 145 -0.44 -14.81 -4.37
C ASN A 145 -0.85 -13.43 -4.89
N GLU A 146 -1.51 -13.35 -6.05
CA GLU A 146 -2.05 -12.06 -6.54
C GLU A 146 -3.22 -11.58 -5.67
N ARG A 147 -4.10 -12.48 -5.20
CA ARG A 147 -5.18 -12.11 -4.26
C ARG A 147 -4.62 -11.55 -2.95
N LEU A 148 -3.63 -12.21 -2.36
CA LEU A 148 -3.00 -11.74 -1.13
C LEU A 148 -2.27 -10.42 -1.34
N HIS A 149 -1.52 -10.28 -2.45
CA HIS A 149 -0.82 -9.05 -2.79
C HIS A 149 -1.80 -7.86 -2.86
N VAL A 150 -2.87 -7.95 -3.65
CA VAL A 150 -3.82 -6.85 -3.81
C VAL A 150 -4.53 -6.52 -2.50
N MET A 151 -4.97 -7.51 -1.73
CA MET A 151 -5.57 -7.27 -0.41
C MET A 151 -4.61 -6.49 0.50
N CYS A 152 -3.35 -6.92 0.56
CA CYS A 152 -2.31 -6.29 1.38
C CYS A 152 -2.04 -4.85 0.97
N GLN A 153 -1.84 -4.63 -0.33
CA GLN A 153 -1.56 -3.34 -0.93
C GLN A 153 -2.68 -2.34 -0.67
N GLU A 154 -3.92 -2.71 -1.02
CA GLU A 154 -5.05 -1.79 -0.93
C GLU A 154 -5.41 -1.45 0.52
N ILE A 155 -5.24 -2.38 1.47
CA ILE A 155 -5.35 -2.06 2.90
C ILE A 155 -4.20 -1.12 3.34
N GLY A 156 -2.96 -1.38 2.91
CA GLY A 156 -1.80 -0.55 3.21
C GLY A 156 -1.99 0.92 2.80
N HIS A 157 -2.52 1.15 1.59
CA HIS A 157 -2.86 2.49 1.11
C HIS A 157 -3.83 3.25 2.02
N THR A 158 -4.77 2.56 2.68
CA THR A 158 -5.71 3.21 3.61
C THR A 158 -5.05 3.71 4.90
N PHE A 159 -3.80 3.33 5.16
CA PHE A 159 -2.99 3.87 6.25
C PHE A 159 -2.16 5.10 5.83
N GLY A 160 -2.17 5.47 4.54
CA GLY A 160 -1.35 6.55 4.01
C GLY A 160 -0.01 6.09 3.43
N LEU A 161 0.15 4.78 3.13
CA LEU A 161 1.32 4.26 2.43
C LEU A 161 1.18 4.43 0.91
N ASP A 162 2.28 4.74 0.26
CA ASP A 162 2.53 4.71 -1.18
C ASP A 162 3.47 3.52 -1.49
N HIS A 163 4.10 3.49 -2.65
CA HIS A 163 4.86 2.35 -3.13
C HIS A 163 6.36 2.41 -2.85
N GLN A 164 6.95 1.25 -2.57
CA GLN A 164 8.40 1.08 -2.51
C GLN A 164 9.00 0.90 -3.92
N SER A 165 8.46 -0.03 -4.70
CA SER A 165 8.90 -0.30 -6.07
C SER A 165 7.85 0.12 -7.10
N THR A 166 8.20 1.11 -7.93
CA THR A 166 7.28 1.65 -8.94
C THR A 166 7.51 1.15 -10.38
N ASP A 167 8.54 0.34 -10.61
CA ASP A 167 8.96 -0.13 -11.93
C ASP A 167 8.55 -1.59 -12.23
N GLY A 168 7.96 -2.28 -11.25
CA GLY A 168 7.52 -3.66 -11.35
C GLY A 168 8.55 -4.69 -10.87
N SER A 169 9.74 -4.25 -10.45
CA SER A 169 10.63 -5.08 -9.63
C SER A 169 10.03 -5.31 -8.24
N SER A 170 10.53 -6.30 -7.51
CA SER A 170 10.09 -6.60 -6.15
C SER A 170 11.19 -6.23 -5.15
N GLN A 171 10.82 -5.44 -4.15
CA GLN A 171 11.54 -5.26 -2.89
C GLN A 171 10.97 -6.17 -1.79
N ASN A 172 10.22 -7.19 -2.21
CA ASN A 172 9.51 -8.13 -1.37
C ASN A 172 8.56 -7.43 -0.38
N SER A 173 7.92 -6.34 -0.81
CA SER A 173 6.85 -5.63 -0.10
C SER A 173 5.56 -5.73 -0.90
N CYS A 174 4.41 -5.84 -0.22
CA CYS A 174 3.11 -5.72 -0.89
C CYS A 174 2.79 -4.29 -1.34
N MET A 175 3.65 -3.33 -1.04
CA MET A 175 3.63 -1.98 -1.62
C MET A 175 4.50 -1.88 -2.89
N ASP A 176 4.75 -2.99 -3.59
CA ASP A 176 5.45 -3.04 -4.88
C ASP A 176 4.46 -3.21 -6.04
N TYR A 177 4.74 -2.69 -7.23
CA TYR A 177 3.95 -3.04 -8.42
C TYR A 177 4.32 -4.39 -9.06
N PHE A 178 4.89 -5.32 -8.28
CA PHE A 178 5.18 -6.67 -8.75
C PHE A 178 3.88 -7.38 -9.20
N SER A 179 3.97 -8.32 -10.15
CA SER A 179 2.82 -9.12 -10.56
C SER A 179 3.07 -10.60 -10.27
N ASN A 180 2.23 -11.16 -9.40
CA ASN A 180 2.15 -12.59 -9.09
C ASN A 180 1.21 -13.29 -10.09
N THR A 181 1.48 -13.11 -11.39
CA THR A 181 0.69 -13.71 -12.48
C THR A 181 1.61 -14.40 -13.50
N GLY A 182 1.03 -15.24 -14.37
CA GLY A 182 1.78 -15.94 -15.41
C GLY A 182 2.94 -16.76 -14.84
N ALA A 183 4.17 -16.50 -15.31
CA ALA A 183 5.38 -17.17 -14.82
C ALA A 183 5.65 -16.93 -13.32
N ASN A 184 5.11 -15.85 -12.74
CA ASN A 184 5.28 -15.48 -11.34
C ASN A 184 4.10 -15.92 -10.45
N ALA A 185 3.11 -16.65 -10.98
CA ALA A 185 1.89 -16.97 -10.23
C ALA A 185 2.14 -17.76 -8.93
N THR A 186 3.24 -18.50 -8.84
CA THR A 186 3.64 -19.24 -7.64
C THR A 186 4.64 -18.50 -6.75
N SER A 187 5.05 -17.28 -7.14
CA SER A 187 5.95 -16.45 -6.34
C SER A 187 5.23 -15.94 -5.10
N THR A 188 5.91 -15.97 -3.96
CA THR A 188 5.44 -15.32 -2.72
C THR A 188 6.06 -13.93 -2.55
N ALA A 189 6.70 -13.40 -3.58
CA ALA A 189 7.26 -12.07 -3.54
C ALA A 189 6.13 -11.03 -3.50
N SER A 190 6.34 -9.96 -2.72
CA SER A 190 5.40 -8.84 -2.62
C SER A 190 4.00 -9.24 -2.12
N THR A 191 3.86 -10.34 -1.37
CA THR A 191 2.56 -10.73 -0.78
C THR A 191 2.37 -10.23 0.66
N HIS A 192 3.40 -9.61 1.25
CA HIS A 192 3.41 -9.18 2.65
C HIS A 192 4.13 -7.83 2.78
N PRO A 193 3.83 -7.02 3.82
CA PRO A 193 4.68 -5.91 4.19
C PRO A 193 6.07 -6.41 4.62
N ASN A 194 7.10 -5.62 4.34
CA ASN A 194 8.47 -5.82 4.77
C ASN A 194 8.83 -4.86 5.93
N SER A 195 10.08 -4.92 6.41
CA SER A 195 10.56 -4.05 7.49
C SER A 195 10.52 -2.56 7.15
N HIS A 196 10.60 -2.19 5.86
CA HIS A 196 10.55 -0.81 5.41
C HIS A 196 9.13 -0.24 5.48
N ASP A 197 8.10 -1.05 5.20
CA ASP A 197 6.69 -0.64 5.37
C ASP A 197 6.39 -0.29 6.83
N TYR A 198 6.88 -1.09 7.78
CA TYR A 198 6.69 -0.78 9.19
C TYR A 198 7.49 0.45 9.65
N ALA A 199 8.70 0.65 9.09
CA ALA A 199 9.46 1.86 9.35
C ALA A 199 8.73 3.11 8.82
N GLU A 200 8.11 3.02 7.64
CA GLU A 200 7.28 4.09 7.07
C GLU A 200 6.08 4.39 7.95
N LEU A 201 5.38 3.38 8.47
CA LEU A 201 4.30 3.61 9.43
C LEU A 201 4.81 4.35 10.67
N VAL A 202 5.99 4.01 11.20
CA VAL A 202 6.59 4.75 12.32
C VAL A 202 6.87 6.21 11.96
N ASP A 203 7.34 6.48 10.74
CA ASP A 203 7.66 7.83 10.27
C ASP A 203 6.39 8.67 10.01
N ILE A 204 5.40 8.12 9.30
CA ILE A 204 4.08 8.73 9.08
C ILE A 204 3.42 9.08 10.41
N TYR A 205 3.42 8.12 11.34
CA TYR A 205 2.81 8.24 12.66
C TYR A 205 3.87 8.54 13.73
N THR A 206 4.86 9.39 13.43
CA THR A 206 5.87 9.76 14.45
C THR A 206 5.30 10.73 15.48
N HIS A 207 4.38 11.61 15.06
CA HIS A 207 3.81 12.65 15.90
C HIS A 207 2.40 12.28 16.42
N LEU A 208 1.98 13.00 17.47
CA LEU A 208 0.59 13.01 17.91
C LEU A 208 -0.09 14.28 17.41
N ASP A 209 -1.37 14.18 17.15
CA ASP A 209 -2.26 15.28 16.80
C ASP A 209 -3.00 15.80 18.04
N SER A 210 -3.53 17.02 17.95
CA SER A 210 -4.40 17.60 18.97
C SER A 210 -5.84 17.03 18.95
N THR A 211 -6.20 16.32 17.88
CA THR A 211 -7.51 15.74 17.62
C THR A 211 -7.34 14.33 17.08
N THR A 212 -8.42 13.57 17.01
CA THR A 212 -8.42 12.25 16.36
C THR A 212 -9.54 12.17 15.34
N THR A 213 -9.28 11.51 14.21
CA THR A 213 -10.28 11.18 13.19
C THR A 213 -10.80 9.74 13.33
N ILE A 214 -10.27 8.99 14.30
CA ILE A 214 -10.48 7.55 14.46
C ILE A 214 -11.72 7.28 15.31
N GLY A 215 -12.59 6.38 14.85
CA GLY A 215 -13.79 5.99 15.59
C GLY A 215 -14.86 7.08 15.75
N PHE A 216 -14.67 8.26 15.15
CA PHE A 216 -15.68 9.32 15.12
C PHE A 216 -16.77 8.99 14.10
N ALA A 217 -18.01 8.90 14.56
CA ALA A 217 -19.19 9.03 13.71
C ALA A 217 -19.61 10.50 13.67
N ALA A 218 -18.83 11.35 12.99
CA ALA A 218 -19.34 12.68 12.63
C ALA A 218 -20.39 12.52 11.52
N PHE A 219 -21.38 13.42 11.47
CA PHE A 219 -22.45 13.39 10.47
C PHE A 219 -21.88 13.21 9.06
N SER A 220 -22.48 12.28 8.30
CA SER A 220 -22.22 12.09 6.88
C SER A 220 -22.29 13.44 6.18
N SER A 221 -21.13 14.06 5.93
CA SER A 221 -21.03 14.97 4.81
C SER A 221 -21.22 14.07 3.59
N SER A 222 -22.29 14.32 2.85
CA SER A 222 -22.54 13.76 1.52
C SER A 222 -21.50 14.23 0.49
N ALA A 223 -20.29 14.56 0.92
CA ALA A 223 -19.18 15.05 0.14
C ALA A 223 -18.61 13.92 -0.72
N SER A 224 -19.37 13.67 -1.78
CA SER A 224 -19.06 13.01 -3.03
C SER A 224 -18.24 11.73 -2.89
N GLU A 225 -18.96 10.63 -2.73
CA GLU A 225 -18.42 9.29 -2.93
C GLU A 225 -17.69 9.23 -4.27
N VAL A 226 -16.39 8.99 -4.20
CA VAL A 226 -15.68 8.35 -5.31
C VAL A 226 -16.29 6.96 -5.45
N THR A 227 -16.76 6.65 -6.66
CA THR A 227 -17.34 5.35 -7.00
C THR A 227 -16.35 4.55 -7.84
N ASP A 228 -16.76 3.39 -8.34
CA ASP A 228 -15.95 2.61 -9.28
C ASP A 228 -15.90 3.25 -10.69
N ASP A 229 -16.69 4.31 -10.93
CA ASP A 229 -16.62 5.11 -12.17
C ASP A 229 -15.36 5.98 -12.15
N PRO A 230 -14.43 5.80 -13.09
CA PRO A 230 -13.19 6.57 -13.15
C PRO A 230 -13.36 8.09 -13.30
N ASN A 231 -14.51 8.53 -13.80
CA ASN A 231 -14.83 9.96 -13.89
C ASN A 231 -15.04 10.60 -12.52
N SER A 232 -15.31 9.80 -11.49
CA SER A 232 -15.51 10.29 -10.12
C SER A 232 -14.21 10.57 -9.38
N TRP A 233 -13.06 10.07 -9.86
CA TRP A 233 -11.77 10.05 -9.13
C TRP A 233 -11.01 11.39 -9.16
N GLY A 234 -11.39 12.31 -10.05
CA GLY A 234 -10.75 13.61 -10.20
C GLY A 234 -9.55 13.59 -11.15
N ARG A 235 -8.49 14.32 -10.81
CA ARG A 235 -7.31 14.52 -11.67
C ARG A 235 -6.25 13.47 -11.39
N LEU A 236 -5.63 12.91 -12.44
CA LEU A 236 -4.41 12.11 -12.32
C LEU A 236 -3.28 12.97 -11.71
N THR A 237 -2.70 12.52 -10.60
CA THR A 237 -1.59 13.21 -9.91
C THR A 237 -0.28 12.45 -10.00
N SER A 238 -0.33 11.13 -10.13
CA SER A 238 0.85 10.27 -10.27
C SER A 238 0.53 9.04 -11.12
N GLN A 239 1.55 8.54 -11.81
CA GLN A 239 1.52 7.32 -12.60
C GLN A 239 2.85 6.58 -12.40
N SER A 240 2.78 5.29 -12.14
CA SER A 240 3.97 4.46 -12.01
C SER A 240 4.72 4.31 -13.34
N ALA A 241 6.04 4.11 -13.27
CA ALA A 241 6.87 4.00 -14.47
C ALA A 241 6.44 2.85 -15.39
N ASN A 242 5.90 1.78 -14.82
CA ASN A 242 5.40 0.60 -15.55
C ASN A 242 3.89 0.64 -15.85
N GLY A 243 3.18 1.73 -15.53
CA GLY A 243 1.74 1.85 -15.72
C GLY A 243 0.88 1.13 -14.67
N ARG A 244 1.42 0.22 -13.86
CA ARG A 244 0.64 -0.63 -12.95
C ARG A 244 -0.11 0.13 -11.85
N GLY A 245 0.28 1.36 -11.50
CA GLY A 245 -0.47 2.15 -10.53
C GLY A 245 -0.65 3.60 -10.93
N SER A 246 -1.82 4.13 -10.61
CA SER A 246 -2.15 5.55 -10.79
C SER A 246 -2.75 6.11 -9.52
N THR A 247 -2.44 7.36 -9.23
CA THR A 247 -3.07 8.13 -8.16
C THR A 247 -3.92 9.24 -8.77
N TYR A 248 -5.15 9.35 -8.29
CA TYR A 248 -6.09 10.41 -8.64
C TYR A 248 -6.47 11.20 -7.40
N GLU A 249 -6.71 12.50 -7.58
CA GLU A 249 -7.21 13.36 -6.51
C GLU A 249 -8.40 14.19 -6.96
N ARG A 250 -9.41 14.24 -6.09
CA ARG A 250 -10.61 15.08 -6.25
C ARG A 250 -10.79 15.97 -5.04
N GLU A 251 -10.81 17.27 -5.27
CA GLU A 251 -11.20 18.26 -4.26
C GLU A 251 -12.73 18.40 -4.22
N HIS A 252 -13.27 18.61 -3.02
CA HIS A 252 -14.69 18.80 -2.77
C HIS A 252 -14.98 20.24 -2.34
N PHE A 253 -16.24 20.68 -2.52
CA PHE A 253 -16.65 22.05 -2.19
C PHE A 253 -16.52 22.42 -0.70
N ASP A 254 -16.50 21.43 0.18
CA ASP A 254 -16.30 21.61 1.62
C ASP A 254 -14.81 21.71 2.02
N GLY A 255 -13.90 21.67 1.05
CA GLY A 255 -12.46 21.70 1.26
C GLY A 255 -11.84 20.36 1.64
N SER A 256 -12.64 19.29 1.75
CA SER A 256 -12.11 17.93 1.83
C SER A 256 -11.57 17.47 0.47
N LYS A 257 -10.78 16.41 0.48
CA LYS A 257 -10.22 15.78 -0.72
C LYS A 257 -10.46 14.28 -0.65
N THR A 258 -10.73 13.64 -1.79
CA THR A 258 -10.56 12.19 -1.92
C THR A 258 -9.34 11.90 -2.78
N ALA A 259 -8.44 11.07 -2.27
CA ALA A 259 -7.34 10.50 -3.04
C ALA A 259 -7.65 9.02 -3.32
N THR A 260 -7.42 8.60 -4.56
CA THR A 260 -7.72 7.25 -5.05
C THR A 260 -6.49 6.66 -5.69
N HIS A 261 -6.06 5.53 -5.17
CA HIS A 261 -5.05 4.69 -5.80
C HIS A 261 -5.73 3.58 -6.61
N VAL A 262 -5.20 3.30 -7.79
CA VAL A 262 -5.72 2.28 -8.69
C VAL A 262 -4.60 1.36 -9.12
N PHE A 263 -4.75 0.07 -8.83
CA PHE A 263 -3.83 -0.96 -9.28
C PHE A 263 -4.35 -1.62 -10.55
N TRP A 264 -3.74 -1.26 -11.68
CA TRP A 264 -4.17 -1.68 -13.02
C TRP A 264 -3.75 -3.11 -13.33
N THR A 265 -4.53 -3.76 -14.19
CA THR A 265 -4.17 -5.04 -14.78
C THR A 265 -2.93 -4.88 -15.66
N ARG A 266 -2.24 -5.98 -15.93
CA ARG A 266 -1.06 -5.96 -16.81
C ARG A 266 -1.40 -5.54 -18.22
N GLU A 267 -2.54 -5.98 -18.73
CA GLU A 267 -2.97 -5.68 -20.10
C GLU A 267 -3.16 -4.18 -20.32
N VAL A 268 -3.76 -3.48 -19.35
CA VAL A 268 -3.93 -2.02 -19.41
C VAL A 268 -2.57 -1.32 -19.31
N ALA A 269 -1.76 -1.72 -18.34
CA ALA A 269 -0.44 -1.12 -18.11
C ALA A 269 0.52 -1.30 -19.30
N GLU A 270 0.55 -2.49 -19.92
CA GLU A 270 1.41 -2.81 -21.06
C GLU A 270 0.95 -2.10 -22.35
N ASN A 271 -0.34 -1.75 -22.47
CA ASN A 271 -0.86 -1.03 -23.62
C ASN A 271 -0.34 0.41 -23.70
N CYS A 272 -0.34 1.15 -22.58
CA CYS A 272 0.31 2.46 -22.51
C CYS A 272 0.77 2.84 -21.09
N PRO A 273 2.02 2.54 -20.70
CA PRO A 273 2.50 2.76 -19.33
C PRO A 273 2.42 4.21 -18.83
N GLY A 274 2.48 5.19 -19.74
CA GLY A 274 2.47 6.62 -19.41
C GLY A 274 1.12 7.31 -19.62
N CYS A 275 0.07 6.58 -19.98
CA CYS A 275 -1.24 7.16 -20.25
C CYS A 275 -2.10 7.24 -19.00
N ASP A 276 -3.04 8.19 -18.99
CA ASP A 276 -4.20 8.11 -18.11
C ASP A 276 -5.08 6.95 -18.59
N HIS A 277 -5.02 5.83 -17.87
CA HIS A 277 -5.68 4.57 -18.22
C HIS A 277 -7.21 4.64 -18.26
N ARG A 278 -7.83 5.71 -17.73
CA ARG A 278 -9.27 5.90 -17.79
C ARG A 278 -9.81 6.13 -19.20
N TYR A 279 -8.92 6.52 -20.12
CA TYR A 279 -9.27 6.90 -21.49
C TYR A 279 -8.67 5.96 -22.55
N GLN A 280 -8.24 4.76 -22.14
CA GLN A 280 -7.64 3.75 -23.02
C GLN A 280 -8.65 2.65 -23.40
#